data_AF-A0A136IPQ6-F1
#
_entry.id   AF-A0A136IPQ6-F1
#
_cell.length_a   1.000
_cell.length_b   1.000
_cell.length_c   1.000
_cell.angle_alpha   90.00
_cell.angle_beta   90.00
_cell.angle_gamma   90.00
#
_symmetry.space_group_name_H-M   'P 1'
#
loop_
_entity.id
_entity.type
_entity.pdbx_description
1 polymer ?
#
loop_
_entity_poly.entity_id
_entity_poly.type
_entity_poly.pdbx_seq_one_letter_code
_entity_poly.pdbx_strand_id
1 'polypeptide(L)'
;MIGTSLTELVLIRTSIILLRYTAPLILAALLLQAFLRPTQVVFTAWYNRILLGYVCLDLLYYLTVWLPYKYRLRREAKYPSPLSRNERRRLLEKCLDNMPDADHYLRMWFLGAEKKDIRWDNVREFLLWAFFDKAPGMETDEEDQELDEYVELVGDKMHRNFVPGRGKAECLRLTIDSVETAYRTMLWYLIVGAVDAITHALLAWQGFQYYAQSGGMLTSVMPWRLQSLLPSARSEADKMAYWHRPHTATDKVPIVFLHGVGIGLWPYVPFFSALAKSQPRDAQIGVIAIEMLPVSMRITADPLQKLEYLQNVTAILDARGWSRFTLVTHSYGSAVATHIFKSPTLGPRCEATVMIDPVSIMLHLPDVAYNFTRRQPKRANEWMLWYFASMDPGVAHCLGRHFHWKESIAWTEDLLSIPSGSGTDARKRRVAVCLAEKDLIVDTLAVARYLMADDKWWPPSATLMAVAGSQRKEADLVSRGGIEVAWFPGLDHAQVFDSASTVQQICRLVQRHCSADVEEDEA
;
A
#
# COMPACT_ATOMS: atom_id res chain seq x y z
N MET A 1 14.48 -4.57 -1.44
CA MET A 1 14.79 -3.29 -0.74
C MET A 1 16.28 -3.22 -0.38
N ILE A 2 16.89 -2.03 -0.42
CA ILE A 2 18.29 -1.85 0.03
C ILE A 2 18.41 -2.04 1.55
N GLY A 3 19.60 -2.41 2.04
CA GLY A 3 19.87 -2.62 3.46
C GLY A 3 20.05 -1.32 4.27
N THR A 4 20.90 -1.37 5.29
CA THR A 4 21.12 -0.26 6.24
C THR A 4 22.58 0.20 6.33
N SER A 5 23.45 -0.29 5.45
CA SER A 5 24.88 0.03 5.49
C SER A 5 25.18 1.48 5.11
N LEU A 6 26.35 1.99 5.54
CA LEU A 6 26.80 3.33 5.18
C LEU A 6 26.99 3.50 3.66
N THR A 7 27.51 2.48 2.99
CA THR A 7 27.70 2.48 1.53
C THR A 7 26.35 2.62 0.81
N GLU A 8 25.34 1.86 1.24
CA GLU A 8 23.98 1.97 0.70
C GLU A 8 23.38 3.34 0.99
N LEU A 9 23.66 3.92 2.16
CA LEU A 9 23.20 5.27 2.53
C LEU A 9 23.81 6.34 1.62
N VAL A 10 25.12 6.27 1.34
CA VAL A 10 25.79 7.19 0.41
C VAL A 10 25.23 7.03 -0.99
N LEU A 11 25.05 5.78 -1.45
CA LEU A 11 24.48 5.47 -2.75
C LEU A 11 23.08 6.06 -2.92
N ILE A 12 22.15 5.73 -2.02
CA ILE A 12 20.75 6.18 -2.12
C ILE A 12 20.63 7.70 -2.06
N ARG A 13 21.39 8.37 -1.18
CA ARG A 13 21.36 9.83 -1.10
C ARG A 13 21.93 10.48 -2.36
N THR A 14 23.00 9.94 -2.91
CA THR A 14 23.58 10.41 -4.18
C THR A 14 22.58 10.22 -5.31
N SER A 15 21.95 9.05 -5.43
CA SER A 15 20.91 8.78 -6.44
C SER A 15 19.73 9.75 -6.32
N ILE A 16 19.23 10.01 -5.11
CA ILE A 16 18.14 10.98 -4.87
C ILE A 16 18.54 12.38 -5.32
N ILE A 17 19.76 12.83 -5.01
CA ILE A 17 20.25 14.15 -5.44
C ILE A 17 20.30 14.23 -6.97
N LEU A 18 20.88 13.22 -7.63
CA LEU A 18 21.00 13.17 -9.08
C LEU A 18 19.62 13.16 -9.78
N LEU A 19 18.66 12.41 -9.24
CA LEU A 19 17.30 12.31 -9.79
C LEU A 19 16.46 13.56 -9.55
N ARG A 20 16.60 14.19 -8.37
CA ARG A 20 15.80 15.37 -7.99
C ARG A 20 16.32 16.65 -8.63
N TYR A 21 17.63 16.76 -8.81
CA TYR A 21 18.30 17.98 -9.26
C TYR A 21 18.95 17.83 -10.64
N THR A 22 18.50 16.88 -11.46
CA THR A 22 19.07 16.62 -12.80
C THR A 22 19.18 17.89 -13.64
N ALA A 23 18.10 18.64 -13.83
CA ALA A 23 18.10 19.86 -14.64
C ALA A 23 18.97 20.99 -14.04
N PRO A 24 18.89 21.32 -12.73
CA PRO A 24 19.81 22.26 -12.10
C PRO A 24 21.29 21.88 -12.21
N LEU A 25 21.64 20.60 -12.05
CA LEU A 25 23.02 20.11 -12.15
C LEU A 25 23.54 20.24 -13.59
N ILE A 26 22.71 19.89 -14.58
CA ILE A 26 23.03 20.09 -16.00
C ILE A 26 23.25 21.58 -16.29
N LEU A 27 22.36 22.45 -15.81
CA LEU A 27 22.48 23.89 -16.01
C LEU A 27 23.76 24.45 -15.37
N ALA A 28 24.07 24.05 -14.14
CA ALA A 28 25.30 24.44 -13.46
C ALA A 28 26.55 23.98 -14.23
N ALA A 29 26.54 22.76 -14.77
CA ALA A 29 27.64 22.25 -15.59
C ALA A 29 27.80 23.04 -16.91
N LEU A 30 26.70 23.41 -17.58
CA LEU A 30 26.73 24.23 -18.79
C LEU A 30 27.24 25.66 -18.50
N LEU A 31 26.81 26.27 -17.39
CA LEU A 31 27.28 27.58 -16.95
C LEU A 31 28.77 27.56 -16.61
N LEU A 32 29.25 26.53 -15.91
CA LEU A 32 30.68 26.35 -15.63
C LEU A 32 31.50 26.20 -16.91
N GLN A 33 31.02 25.42 -17.88
CA GLN A 33 31.67 25.33 -19.20
C GLN A 33 31.72 26.68 -19.92
N ALA A 34 30.62 27.43 -19.90
CA ALA A 34 30.52 28.76 -20.52
C ALA A 34 31.40 29.82 -19.82
N PHE A 35 31.71 29.62 -18.54
CA PHE A 35 32.67 30.43 -17.80
C PHE A 35 34.13 30.09 -18.19
N LEU A 36 34.43 28.81 -18.39
CA LEU A 36 35.79 28.33 -18.68
C LEU A 36 36.18 28.38 -20.16
N ARG A 37 35.21 28.48 -21.08
CA ARG A 37 35.43 28.40 -22.54
C ARG A 37 34.55 29.40 -23.28
N PRO A 38 34.92 29.82 -24.50
CA PRO A 38 34.06 30.67 -25.33
C PRO A 38 32.67 30.05 -25.51
N THR A 39 31.61 30.82 -25.24
CA THR A 39 30.22 30.37 -25.30
C THR A 39 29.85 29.73 -26.63
N GLN A 40 30.41 30.24 -27.73
CA GLN A 40 30.24 29.68 -29.08
C GLN A 40 30.69 28.21 -29.14
N VAL A 41 31.82 27.85 -28.52
CA VAL A 41 32.33 26.47 -28.49
C VAL A 41 31.44 25.57 -27.63
N VAL A 42 30.95 26.10 -26.51
CA VAL A 42 30.09 25.34 -25.58
C VAL A 42 28.75 25.00 -26.22
N PHE A 43 28.07 25.97 -26.85
CA PHE A 43 26.73 25.76 -27.43
C PHE A 43 26.73 25.23 -28.86
N THR A 44 27.89 25.12 -29.53
CA THR A 44 28.00 24.38 -30.81
C THR A 44 28.16 22.89 -30.61
N ALA A 45 28.66 22.45 -29.46
CA ALA A 45 28.78 21.03 -29.12
C ALA A 45 27.40 20.35 -29.06
N TRP A 46 27.21 19.28 -29.84
CA TRP A 46 25.93 18.58 -29.97
C TRP A 46 25.40 18.03 -28.64
N TYR A 47 26.28 17.53 -27.76
CA TYR A 47 25.89 17.00 -26.45
C TYR A 47 25.36 18.11 -25.52
N ASN A 48 25.97 19.30 -25.53
CA ASN A 48 25.49 20.44 -24.74
C ASN A 48 24.13 20.93 -25.25
N ARG A 49 23.86 20.84 -26.56
CA ARG A 49 22.52 21.13 -27.11
C ARG A 49 21.47 20.13 -26.63
N ILE A 50 21.80 18.84 -26.57
CA ILE A 50 20.90 17.81 -26.01
C ILE A 50 20.64 18.08 -24.53
N LEU A 51 21.69 18.38 -23.75
CA LEU A 51 21.57 18.72 -22.33
C LEU A 51 20.70 19.96 -22.10
N LEU A 52 20.88 21.01 -22.89
CA LEU A 52 20.03 22.20 -22.84
C LEU A 52 18.58 21.87 -23.24
N GLY A 53 18.40 21.06 -24.28
CA GLY A 53 17.08 20.58 -24.71
C GLY A 53 16.35 19.82 -23.59
N TYR A 54 17.06 18.97 -22.85
CA TYR A 54 16.52 18.29 -21.67
C TYR A 54 16.09 19.30 -20.59
N VAL A 55 16.91 20.31 -20.26
CA VAL A 55 16.56 21.34 -19.27
C VAL A 55 15.30 22.09 -19.69
N CYS A 56 15.19 22.49 -20.97
CA CYS A 56 13.99 23.14 -21.49
C CYS A 56 12.76 22.23 -21.40
N LEU A 57 12.91 20.95 -21.70
CA LEU A 57 11.81 19.99 -21.66
C LEU A 57 11.38 19.67 -20.21
N ASP A 58 12.31 19.54 -19.26
CA ASP A 58 12.02 19.38 -17.84
C ASP A 58 11.33 20.64 -17.26
N LEU A 59 11.74 21.83 -17.70
CA LEU A 59 11.06 23.10 -17.34
C LEU A 59 9.64 23.16 -17.91
N LEU A 60 9.44 22.78 -19.17
CA LEU A 60 8.12 22.71 -19.78
C LEU A 60 7.22 21.71 -19.03
N TYR A 61 7.75 20.52 -18.71
CA TYR A 61 7.08 19.53 -17.87
C TYR A 61 6.73 20.10 -16.48
N TYR A 62 7.67 20.80 -15.85
CA TYR A 62 7.46 21.42 -14.54
C TYR A 62 6.27 22.38 -14.57
N LEU A 63 6.21 23.24 -15.58
CA LEU A 63 5.17 24.26 -15.71
C LEU A 63 3.81 23.69 -16.13
N THR A 64 3.80 22.69 -17.02
CA THR A 64 2.57 22.20 -17.67
C THR A 64 1.95 20.97 -17.02
N VAL A 65 2.74 20.15 -16.31
CA VAL A 65 2.26 18.90 -15.69
C VAL A 65 2.44 18.95 -14.19
N TRP A 66 3.66 19.20 -13.71
CA TRP A 66 3.97 19.13 -12.29
C TRP A 66 3.25 20.20 -11.47
N LEU A 67 3.32 21.47 -11.88
CA LEU A 67 2.75 22.57 -11.13
C LEU A 67 1.20 22.48 -11.03
N PRO A 68 0.45 22.19 -12.11
CA PRO A 68 -0.98 21.92 -12.02
C PRO A 68 -1.31 20.70 -11.13
N TYR A 69 -0.52 19.62 -11.22
CA TYR A 69 -0.70 18.45 -10.37
C TYR A 69 -0.50 18.80 -8.88
N LYS A 70 0.56 19.56 -8.58
CA LYS A 70 0.86 20.04 -7.22
C LYS A 70 -0.26 20.93 -6.68
N TYR A 71 -0.92 21.73 -7.52
CA TYR A 71 -2.09 22.48 -7.10
C TYR A 71 -3.27 21.57 -6.76
N ARG A 72 -3.50 20.50 -7.55
CA ARG A 72 -4.54 19.50 -7.25
C ARG A 72 -4.35 18.82 -5.89
N LEU A 73 -3.12 18.57 -5.46
CA LEU A 73 -2.81 18.01 -4.13
C LEU A 73 -3.39 18.83 -2.97
N ARG A 74 -3.69 20.12 -3.18
CA ARG A 74 -4.26 21.01 -2.16
C ARG A 74 -5.78 20.88 -2.02
N ARG A 75 -6.44 20.19 -2.95
CA ARG A 75 -7.89 19.94 -2.85
C ARG A 75 -8.17 19.12 -1.59
N GLU A 76 -9.33 19.35 -1.00
CA GLU A 76 -9.79 18.62 0.17
C GLU A 76 -10.16 17.18 -0.20
N ALA A 77 -10.02 16.28 0.76
CA ALA A 77 -10.48 14.90 0.62
C ALA A 77 -12.01 14.86 0.48
N LYS A 78 -12.51 13.92 -0.33
CA LYS A 78 -13.94 13.64 -0.41
C LYS A 78 -14.23 12.42 0.44
N TYR A 79 -14.95 12.61 1.53
CA TYR A 79 -15.21 11.53 2.49
C TYR A 79 -16.36 10.62 2.07
N PRO A 80 -16.32 9.33 2.47
CA PRO A 80 -17.46 8.43 2.34
C PRO A 80 -18.60 8.89 3.26
N SER A 81 -19.74 8.20 3.18
CA SER A 81 -20.86 8.45 4.09
C SER A 81 -20.41 8.35 5.56
N PRO A 82 -20.79 9.31 6.41
CA PRO A 82 -20.36 9.32 7.80
C PRO A 82 -20.94 8.12 8.55
N LEU A 83 -20.14 7.56 9.46
CA LEU A 83 -20.61 6.54 10.40
C LEU A 83 -21.64 7.13 11.34
N SER A 84 -22.62 6.34 11.78
CA SER A 84 -23.51 6.73 12.89
C SER A 84 -22.75 6.81 14.21
N ARG A 85 -23.29 7.52 15.21
CA ARG A 85 -22.71 7.61 16.57
C ARG A 85 -22.41 6.24 17.17
N ASN A 86 -23.32 5.28 17.03
CA ASN A 86 -23.13 3.91 17.55
C ASN A 86 -21.99 3.17 16.83
N GLU A 87 -21.86 3.34 15.51
CA GLU A 87 -20.76 2.74 14.75
C GLU A 87 -19.42 3.38 15.09
N ARG A 88 -19.37 4.72 15.23
CA ARG A 88 -18.16 5.44 15.66
C ARG A 88 -17.70 4.97 17.03
N ARG A 89 -18.61 4.90 18.01
CA ARG A 89 -18.31 4.46 19.37
C ARG A 89 -17.74 3.05 19.39
N ARG A 90 -18.41 2.11 18.72
CA ARG A 90 -17.93 0.71 18.62
C ARG A 90 -16.57 0.62 17.96
N LEU A 91 -16.32 1.41 16.91
CA LEU A 91 -15.02 1.44 16.25
C LEU A 91 -13.93 1.98 17.18
N LEU A 92 -14.21 3.07 17.92
CA LEU A 92 -13.27 3.63 18.89
C LEU A 92 -12.97 2.64 20.01
N GLU A 93 -13.98 2.05 20.63
CA GLU A 93 -13.82 1.02 21.67
C GLU A 93 -12.98 -0.14 21.15
N LYS A 94 -13.26 -0.62 19.94
CA LYS A 94 -12.48 -1.71 19.32
C LYS A 94 -11.02 -1.32 19.08
N CYS A 95 -10.74 -0.10 18.65
CA CYS A 95 -9.37 0.41 18.52
C CYS A 95 -8.67 0.43 19.89
N LEU A 96 -9.33 0.95 20.93
CA LEU A 96 -8.75 1.06 22.28
C LEU A 96 -8.51 -0.32 22.91
N ASP A 97 -9.40 -1.28 22.69
CA ASP A 97 -9.25 -2.65 23.21
C ASP A 97 -8.13 -3.44 22.51
N ASN A 98 -7.77 -3.05 21.29
CA ASN A 98 -6.70 -3.69 20.50
C ASN A 98 -5.42 -2.86 20.48
N MET A 99 -5.28 -1.87 21.34
CA MET A 99 -4.08 -1.03 21.43
C MET A 99 -3.05 -1.67 22.39
N PRO A 100 -1.86 -2.07 21.92
CA PRO A 100 -0.87 -2.74 22.78
C PRO A 100 -0.18 -1.82 23.80
N ASP A 101 0.04 -0.55 23.44
CA ASP A 101 0.76 0.43 24.25
C ASP A 101 0.12 1.82 24.09
N ALA A 102 -0.57 2.25 25.15
CA ALA A 102 -1.24 3.54 25.28
C ALA A 102 -0.33 4.76 25.03
N ASP A 103 0.86 4.73 25.62
CA ASP A 103 1.79 5.84 25.55
C ASP A 103 2.40 5.97 24.16
N HIS A 104 2.79 4.84 23.58
CA HIS A 104 3.27 4.78 22.21
C HIS A 104 2.19 5.24 21.23
N TYR A 105 0.96 4.74 21.39
CA TYR A 105 -0.17 5.05 20.53
C TYR A 105 -0.40 6.55 20.39
N LEU A 106 -0.60 7.25 21.52
CA LEU A 106 -0.78 8.70 21.51
C LEU A 106 0.48 9.40 21.03
N ARG A 107 1.66 9.07 21.56
CA ARG A 107 2.89 9.76 21.19
C ARG A 107 3.10 9.78 19.68
N MET A 108 2.87 8.67 18.99
CA MET A 108 3.12 8.57 17.55
C MET A 108 2.01 9.20 16.71
N TRP A 109 0.74 9.13 17.13
CA TRP A 109 -0.34 9.93 16.52
C TRP A 109 -0.13 11.44 16.70
N PHE A 110 0.60 11.85 17.74
CA PHE A 110 1.02 13.24 18.00
C PHE A 110 2.48 13.52 17.61
N LEU A 111 2.96 12.90 16.53
CA LEU A 111 4.24 13.20 15.89
C LEU A 111 5.49 13.07 16.78
N GLY A 112 5.43 12.21 17.80
CA GLY A 112 6.50 12.00 18.76
C GLY A 112 6.49 12.96 19.95
N ALA A 113 5.44 13.77 20.11
CA ALA A 113 5.32 14.80 21.15
C ALA A 113 5.48 14.24 22.58
N GLU A 114 5.95 15.09 23.49
CA GLU A 114 6.00 14.76 24.90
C GLU A 114 4.60 14.64 25.48
N LYS A 115 4.41 13.71 26.43
CA LYS A 115 3.10 13.46 27.04
C LYS A 115 2.45 14.74 27.54
N LYS A 116 3.18 15.61 28.25
CA LYS A 116 2.67 16.86 28.84
C LYS A 116 2.10 17.86 27.82
N ASP A 117 2.51 17.75 26.55
CA ASP A 117 2.09 18.65 25.47
C ASP A 117 0.82 18.15 24.77
N ILE A 118 0.41 16.90 25.01
CA ILE A 118 -0.85 16.32 24.52
C ILE A 118 -1.93 16.58 25.59
N ARG A 119 -2.80 17.54 25.32
CA ARG A 119 -3.88 17.97 26.23
C ARG A 119 -5.25 17.70 25.64
N TRP A 120 -6.30 18.04 26.39
CA TRP A 120 -7.70 17.78 26.04
C TRP A 120 -8.02 18.16 24.59
N ASP A 121 -7.78 19.41 24.21
CA ASP A 121 -8.13 19.93 22.88
C ASP A 121 -7.32 19.26 21.76
N ASN A 122 -6.11 18.77 22.05
CA ASN A 122 -5.30 18.04 21.08
C ASN A 122 -5.92 16.67 20.79
N VAL A 123 -6.41 15.96 21.82
CA VAL A 123 -7.10 14.67 21.68
C VAL A 123 -8.44 14.85 20.98
N ARG A 124 -9.20 15.90 21.32
CA ARG A 124 -10.44 16.28 20.63
C ARG A 124 -10.22 16.47 19.13
N GLU A 125 -9.19 17.24 18.75
CA GLU A 125 -8.82 17.48 17.35
C GLU A 125 -8.45 16.19 16.61
N PHE A 126 -7.71 15.28 17.26
CA PHE A 126 -7.36 13.99 16.69
C PHE A 126 -8.61 13.12 16.45
N LEU A 127 -9.50 13.02 17.44
CA LEU A 127 -10.72 12.21 17.35
C LEU A 127 -11.70 12.75 16.32
N LEU A 128 -11.85 14.08 16.22
CA LEU A 128 -12.67 14.75 15.22
C LEU A 128 -12.23 14.38 13.80
N TRP A 129 -10.93 14.37 13.52
CA TRP A 129 -10.43 13.86 12.25
C TRP A 129 -10.65 12.35 12.11
N ALA A 130 -10.15 11.56 13.06
CA ALA A 130 -10.05 10.11 12.91
C ALA A 130 -11.41 9.42 12.79
N PHE A 131 -12.42 9.87 13.54
CA PHE A 131 -13.73 9.20 13.65
C PHE A 131 -14.86 9.97 12.96
N PHE A 132 -14.76 11.29 12.82
CA PHE A 132 -15.80 12.13 12.20
C PHE A 132 -15.43 12.65 10.80
N ASP A 133 -14.18 12.49 10.36
CA ASP A 133 -13.69 12.99 9.07
C ASP A 133 -13.81 14.53 8.92
N LYS A 134 -13.73 15.27 10.03
CA LYS A 134 -13.95 16.73 10.07
C LYS A 134 -12.72 17.50 10.52
N ALA A 135 -12.65 18.76 10.08
CA ALA A 135 -11.72 19.75 10.61
C ALA A 135 -12.37 20.52 11.77
N PRO A 136 -11.57 21.06 12.73
CA PRO A 136 -12.11 21.86 13.84
C PRO A 136 -13.02 23.00 13.36
N GLY A 137 -14.16 23.16 14.03
CA GLY A 137 -15.20 24.14 13.71
C GLY A 137 -16.23 23.69 12.67
N MET A 138 -16.21 22.41 12.28
CA MET A 138 -17.18 21.80 11.33
C MET A 138 -18.11 20.79 12.00
N GLU A 139 -17.87 20.50 13.28
CA GLU A 139 -18.71 19.70 14.17
C GLU A 139 -20.03 20.41 14.51
N THR A 140 -21.09 19.62 14.73
CA THR A 140 -22.34 20.12 15.31
C THR A 140 -22.26 20.11 16.84
N ASP A 141 -23.19 20.79 17.52
CA ASP A 141 -23.26 20.81 18.98
C ASP A 141 -23.40 19.39 19.58
N GLU A 142 -24.11 18.48 18.89
CA GLU A 142 -24.24 17.08 19.32
C GLU A 142 -22.95 16.28 19.15
N GLU A 143 -22.20 16.54 18.06
CA GLU A 143 -20.90 15.90 17.83
C GLU A 143 -19.84 16.45 18.80
N ASP A 144 -19.94 17.72 19.18
CA ASP A 144 -19.09 18.34 20.20
C ASP A 144 -19.27 17.65 21.56
N GLN A 145 -20.50 17.35 21.96
CA GLN A 145 -20.78 16.56 23.16
C GLN A 145 -20.28 15.11 23.05
N GLU A 146 -20.48 14.46 21.89
CA GLU A 146 -19.97 13.11 21.63
C GLU A 146 -18.43 13.04 21.69
N LEU A 147 -17.74 14.09 21.24
CA LEU A 147 -16.29 14.17 21.28
C LEU A 147 -15.76 14.26 22.72
N ASP A 148 -16.42 15.01 23.59
CA ASP A 148 -16.02 15.08 25.00
C ASP A 148 -16.13 13.69 25.66
N GLU A 149 -17.22 12.96 25.40
CA GLU A 149 -17.37 11.56 25.84
C GLU A 149 -16.24 10.65 25.32
N TYR A 150 -15.78 10.86 24.08
CA TYR A 150 -14.68 10.08 23.51
C TYR A 150 -13.32 10.44 24.09
N VAL A 151 -13.06 11.71 24.42
CA VAL A 151 -11.82 12.10 25.11
C VAL A 151 -11.75 11.47 26.49
N GLU A 152 -12.87 11.43 27.23
CA GLU A 152 -12.97 10.73 28.51
C GLU A 152 -12.72 9.23 28.36
N LEU A 153 -13.38 8.59 27.39
CA LEU A 153 -13.18 7.15 27.11
C LEU A 153 -11.71 6.82 26.79
N VAL A 154 -11.05 7.66 25.99
CA VAL A 154 -9.62 7.53 25.71
C VAL A 154 -8.82 7.71 27.00
N GLY A 155 -9.12 8.72 27.81
CA GLY A 155 -8.47 8.96 29.10
C GLY A 155 -8.56 7.77 30.05
N ASP A 156 -9.76 7.20 30.18
CA ASP A 156 -10.02 6.03 31.03
C ASP A 156 -9.23 4.80 30.58
N LYS A 157 -9.27 4.47 29.27
CA LYS A 157 -8.54 3.33 28.71
C LYS A 157 -7.03 3.49 28.78
N MET A 158 -6.54 4.73 28.72
CA MET A 158 -5.12 5.06 28.83
C MET A 158 -4.66 5.27 30.28
N HIS A 159 -5.58 5.18 31.26
CA HIS A 159 -5.37 5.54 32.66
C HIS A 159 -4.72 6.93 32.83
N ARG A 160 -5.22 7.90 32.06
CA ARG A 160 -4.63 9.22 31.93
C ARG A 160 -5.69 10.33 31.97
N ASN A 161 -5.47 11.28 32.88
CA ASN A 161 -6.24 12.53 32.91
C ASN A 161 -5.57 13.56 32.00
N PHE A 162 -6.26 13.99 30.94
CA PHE A 162 -5.77 15.06 30.08
C PHE A 162 -5.96 16.43 30.74
N VAL A 163 -4.90 17.24 30.76
CA VAL A 163 -4.99 18.61 31.26
C VAL A 163 -5.92 19.43 30.35
N PRO A 164 -6.81 20.28 30.89
CA PRO A 164 -7.67 21.14 30.09
C PRO A 164 -6.90 22.09 29.15
N GLY A 165 -7.55 22.43 28.03
CA GLY A 165 -7.06 23.38 27.02
C GLY A 165 -6.06 22.77 26.03
N ARG A 166 -5.57 23.62 25.11
CA ARG A 166 -4.66 23.21 24.05
C ARG A 166 -3.19 23.19 24.50
N GLY A 167 -2.52 22.06 24.29
CA GLY A 167 -1.08 21.91 24.44
C GLY A 167 -0.33 22.18 23.14
N LYS A 168 1.00 22.01 23.16
CA LYS A 168 1.89 22.29 22.02
C LYS A 168 1.93 21.18 20.96
N ALA A 169 1.34 20.02 21.24
CA ALA A 169 1.37 18.88 20.32
C ALA A 169 0.49 19.11 19.09
N GLU A 170 0.90 18.54 17.96
CA GLU A 170 0.11 18.47 16.73
C GLU A 170 -0.20 17.00 16.44
N CYS A 171 -1.45 16.70 16.05
CA CYS A 171 -1.83 15.35 15.62
C CYS A 171 -1.63 15.17 14.12
N LEU A 172 -1.33 13.93 13.74
CA LEU A 172 -1.36 13.47 12.37
C LEU A 172 -2.80 13.37 11.88
N ARG A 173 -3.15 14.08 10.79
CA ARG A 173 -4.46 14.01 10.14
C ARG A 173 -4.31 13.83 8.65
N LEU A 174 -4.13 12.58 8.22
CA LEU A 174 -3.71 12.24 6.85
C LEU A 174 -4.52 12.94 5.74
N THR A 175 -5.84 13.02 5.91
CA THR A 175 -6.76 13.55 4.89
C THR A 175 -6.96 15.07 4.94
N ILE A 176 -6.48 15.73 5.99
CA ILE A 176 -6.63 17.18 6.22
C ILE A 176 -5.29 17.89 6.07
N ASP A 177 -4.22 17.33 6.65
CA ASP A 177 -2.88 17.89 6.61
C ASP A 177 -2.40 18.10 5.16
N SER A 178 -1.37 18.94 5.01
CA SER A 178 -0.74 19.16 3.71
C SER A 178 -0.15 17.86 3.15
N VAL A 179 -0.34 17.65 1.85
CA VAL A 179 0.27 16.52 1.13
C VAL A 179 1.69 16.89 0.74
N GLU A 180 2.66 16.37 1.49
CA GLU A 180 4.08 16.55 1.20
C GLU A 180 4.51 15.69 0.02
N THR A 181 5.27 16.28 -0.90
CA THR A 181 5.83 15.59 -2.07
C THR A 181 7.22 16.13 -2.39
N ALA A 182 8.06 15.30 -2.98
CA ALA A 182 9.33 15.73 -3.55
C ALA A 182 9.18 15.84 -5.07
N TYR A 183 9.87 16.81 -5.70
CA TYR A 183 9.87 16.93 -7.16
C TYR A 183 10.36 15.64 -7.84
N ARG A 184 9.68 15.23 -8.91
CA ARG A 184 10.10 14.16 -9.81
C ARG A 184 10.39 14.76 -11.17
N THR A 185 11.64 14.67 -11.60
CA THR A 185 12.07 15.13 -12.93
C THR A 185 11.42 14.29 -14.02
N MET A 186 11.44 14.80 -15.23
CA MET A 186 11.06 14.03 -16.41
C MET A 186 11.94 12.77 -16.56
N LEU A 187 13.24 12.85 -16.23
CA LEU A 187 14.13 11.67 -16.21
C LEU A 187 13.57 10.54 -15.32
N TRP A 188 13.04 10.88 -14.13
CA TRP A 188 12.40 9.88 -13.28
C TRP A 188 11.23 9.18 -13.99
N TYR A 189 10.33 9.94 -14.61
CA TYR A 189 9.20 9.35 -15.32
C TYR A 189 9.62 8.58 -16.59
N LEU A 190 10.73 8.96 -17.24
CA LEU A 190 11.32 8.14 -18.31
C LEU A 190 11.81 6.78 -17.77
N ILE A 191 12.44 6.76 -16.59
CA ILE A 191 12.85 5.52 -15.93
C ILE A 191 11.63 4.65 -15.58
N VAL A 192 10.59 5.24 -14.98
CA VAL A 192 9.34 4.52 -14.67
C VAL A 192 8.72 3.94 -15.94
N GLY A 193 8.70 4.70 -17.05
CA GLY A 193 8.17 4.25 -18.32
C GLY A 193 8.99 3.11 -18.95
N ALA A 194 10.32 3.18 -18.83
CA ALA A 194 11.21 2.12 -19.29
C ALA A 194 11.03 0.82 -18.49
N VAL A 195 10.98 0.90 -17.15
CA VAL A 195 10.74 -0.26 -16.28
C VAL A 195 9.38 -0.90 -16.57
N ASP A 196 8.36 -0.08 -16.79
CA ASP A 196 7.02 -0.55 -17.17
C ASP A 196 7.00 -1.25 -18.54
N ALA A 197 7.71 -0.71 -19.54
CA ALA A 197 7.84 -1.35 -20.85
C ALA A 197 8.58 -2.70 -20.76
N ILE A 198 9.64 -2.78 -19.95
CA ILE A 198 10.34 -4.04 -19.68
C ILE A 198 9.41 -5.03 -18.96
N THR A 199 8.69 -4.57 -17.93
CA THR A 199 7.71 -5.37 -17.19
C THR A 199 6.66 -5.95 -18.13
N HIS A 200 6.15 -5.12 -19.05
CA HIS A 200 5.19 -5.53 -20.06
C HIS A 200 5.75 -6.64 -20.97
N ALA A 201 6.96 -6.45 -21.51
CA ALA A 201 7.59 -7.46 -22.34
C ALA A 201 7.81 -8.79 -21.59
N LEU A 202 8.23 -8.73 -20.33
CA LEU A 202 8.46 -9.93 -19.52
C LEU A 202 7.16 -10.66 -19.17
N LEU A 203 6.10 -9.95 -18.79
CA LEU A 203 4.80 -10.57 -18.50
C LEU A 203 4.17 -11.18 -19.77
N ALA A 204 4.24 -10.47 -20.89
CA ALA A 204 3.81 -11.00 -22.19
C ALA A 204 4.59 -12.27 -22.57
N TRP A 205 5.90 -12.28 -22.36
CA TRP A 205 6.74 -13.46 -22.60
C TRP A 205 6.40 -14.63 -21.67
N GLN A 206 5.90 -14.35 -20.47
CA GLN A 206 5.40 -15.35 -19.52
C GLN A 206 3.96 -15.82 -19.81
N GLY A 207 3.36 -15.38 -20.93
CA GLY A 207 2.02 -15.79 -21.35
C GLY A 207 0.88 -15.00 -20.71
N PHE A 208 1.18 -13.86 -20.07
CA PHE A 208 0.12 -12.94 -19.65
C PHE A 208 -0.33 -12.06 -20.83
N GLN A 209 -1.61 -11.78 -20.85
CA GLN A 209 -2.29 -10.91 -21.79
C GLN A 209 -2.56 -9.57 -21.11
N TYR A 210 -2.23 -8.48 -21.77
CA TYR A 210 -2.44 -7.13 -21.24
C TYR A 210 -3.80 -6.58 -21.69
N TYR A 211 -4.64 -6.24 -20.73
CA TYR A 211 -5.96 -5.63 -20.93
C TYR A 211 -5.89 -4.16 -20.57
N ALA A 212 -5.92 -3.31 -21.60
CA ALA A 212 -5.81 -1.86 -21.41
C ALA A 212 -7.16 -1.21 -21.12
N GLN A 213 -7.18 -0.30 -20.16
CA GLN A 213 -8.32 0.57 -19.85
C GLN A 213 -8.74 1.43 -21.07
N SER A 214 -10.03 1.79 -21.13
CA SER A 214 -10.64 2.63 -22.16
C SER A 214 -10.49 4.12 -21.80
N GLY A 215 -9.66 4.87 -22.51
CA GLY A 215 -9.55 6.33 -22.27
C GLY A 215 -8.32 6.98 -22.86
N GLY A 216 -8.33 8.32 -22.92
CA GLY A 216 -7.28 9.18 -23.51
C GLY A 216 -5.88 8.82 -23.04
N MET A 217 -5.21 8.00 -23.85
CA MET A 217 -4.04 7.21 -23.48
C MET A 217 -2.77 8.04 -23.26
N LEU A 218 -2.76 9.25 -23.81
CA LEU A 218 -1.61 10.17 -23.82
C LEU A 218 -1.81 11.37 -22.87
N THR A 219 -2.94 11.48 -22.17
CA THR A 219 -3.22 12.67 -21.34
C THR A 219 -3.61 12.34 -19.90
N SER A 220 -3.96 11.08 -19.59
CA SER A 220 -4.47 10.69 -18.26
C SER A 220 -3.42 10.12 -17.31
N VAL A 221 -2.30 9.57 -17.84
CA VAL A 221 -1.25 8.90 -17.06
C VAL A 221 0.12 9.32 -17.58
N MET A 222 0.99 9.76 -16.67
CA MET A 222 2.40 10.06 -16.93
C MET A 222 3.28 9.12 -16.08
N PRO A 223 4.30 8.45 -16.68
CA PRO A 223 4.67 8.50 -18.09
C PRO A 223 3.61 7.86 -18.99
N TRP A 224 3.60 8.29 -20.26
CA TRP A 224 2.67 7.77 -21.26
C TRP A 224 2.79 6.26 -21.40
N ARG A 225 1.64 5.58 -21.44
CA ARG A 225 1.56 4.13 -21.50
C ARG A 225 1.60 3.65 -22.95
N LEU A 226 2.79 3.63 -23.54
CA LEU A 226 2.98 3.21 -24.95
C LEU A 226 2.47 1.79 -25.20
N GLN A 227 2.56 0.89 -24.22
CA GLN A 227 2.05 -0.47 -24.32
C GLN A 227 0.52 -0.57 -24.47
N SER A 228 -0.21 0.49 -24.12
CA SER A 228 -1.66 0.55 -24.34
C SER A 228 -2.02 0.84 -25.81
N LEU A 229 -1.05 1.13 -26.69
CA LEU A 229 -1.25 1.28 -28.13
C LEU A 229 -1.55 -0.08 -28.79
N LEU A 230 -0.94 -1.15 -28.27
CA LEU A 230 -1.04 -2.50 -28.80
C LEU A 230 -1.38 -3.48 -27.67
N PRO A 231 -2.55 -3.33 -27.02
CA PRO A 231 -2.93 -4.24 -25.95
C PRO A 231 -3.38 -5.58 -26.52
N SER A 232 -3.37 -6.62 -25.70
CA SER A 232 -3.97 -7.92 -26.09
C SER A 232 -5.47 -7.78 -26.28
N ALA A 233 -6.14 -7.03 -25.41
CA ALA A 233 -7.53 -6.60 -25.59
C ALA A 233 -7.82 -5.32 -24.80
N ARG A 234 -9.04 -4.79 -24.94
CA ARG A 234 -9.54 -3.72 -24.06
C ARG A 234 -10.13 -4.34 -22.80
N SER A 235 -9.93 -3.65 -21.68
CA SER A 235 -10.52 -4.02 -20.41
C SER A 235 -12.03 -3.82 -20.46
N GLU A 236 -12.76 -4.74 -19.82
CA GLU A 236 -14.21 -4.65 -19.59
C GLU A 236 -14.54 -3.57 -18.54
N ALA A 237 -13.52 -3.09 -17.84
CA ALA A 237 -13.56 -2.00 -16.89
C ALA A 237 -12.83 -0.77 -17.47
N ASP A 238 -13.59 0.24 -17.91
CA ASP A 238 -13.06 1.40 -18.66
C ASP A 238 -11.90 2.12 -17.97
N LYS A 239 -11.83 2.11 -16.64
CA LYS A 239 -10.80 2.82 -15.86
C LYS A 239 -9.78 1.91 -15.18
N MET A 240 -9.77 0.61 -15.48
CA MET A 240 -8.91 -0.35 -14.81
C MET A 240 -8.18 -1.24 -15.82
N ALA A 241 -6.86 -1.10 -15.89
CA ALA A 241 -6.01 -2.00 -16.65
C ALA A 241 -5.60 -3.20 -15.79
N TYR A 242 -5.36 -4.35 -16.42
CA TYR A 242 -4.92 -5.55 -15.73
C TYR A 242 -4.15 -6.49 -16.67
N TRP A 243 -3.46 -7.45 -16.06
CA TRP A 243 -2.81 -8.56 -16.75
C TRP A 243 -3.56 -9.84 -16.46
N HIS A 244 -3.75 -10.67 -17.48
CA HIS A 244 -4.49 -11.92 -17.39
C HIS A 244 -3.66 -13.08 -17.89
N ARG A 245 -3.53 -14.12 -17.07
CA ARG A 245 -3.03 -15.43 -17.47
C ARG A 245 -4.19 -16.44 -17.38
N PRO A 246 -4.50 -17.19 -18.45
CA PRO A 246 -5.63 -18.11 -18.47
C PRO A 246 -5.59 -19.16 -17.36
N HIS A 247 -6.77 -19.58 -16.89
CA HIS A 247 -6.92 -20.64 -15.92
C HIS A 247 -7.29 -21.95 -16.63
N THR A 248 -6.55 -23.03 -16.39
CA THR A 248 -6.85 -24.36 -16.95
C THR A 248 -6.90 -25.47 -15.90
N ALA A 249 -6.36 -25.24 -14.70
CA ALA A 249 -6.47 -26.19 -13.60
C ALA A 249 -7.94 -26.42 -13.20
N THR A 250 -8.33 -27.67 -13.00
CA THR A 250 -9.71 -28.07 -12.64
C THR A 250 -9.90 -28.26 -11.14
N ASP A 251 -8.82 -28.50 -10.40
CA ASP A 251 -8.78 -28.75 -8.96
C ASP A 251 -8.38 -27.51 -8.15
N LYS A 252 -8.16 -26.37 -8.81
CA LYS A 252 -7.73 -25.10 -8.20
C LYS A 252 -8.70 -23.97 -8.56
N VAL A 253 -8.76 -22.95 -7.73
CA VAL A 253 -9.39 -21.66 -8.05
C VAL A 253 -8.34 -20.66 -8.58
N PRO A 254 -8.72 -19.73 -9.47
CA PRO A 254 -7.80 -18.74 -10.02
C PRO A 254 -7.42 -17.66 -8.99
N ILE A 255 -6.38 -16.87 -9.31
CA ILE A 255 -5.83 -15.83 -8.44
C ILE A 255 -6.24 -14.44 -8.94
N VAL A 256 -6.71 -13.59 -8.03
CA VAL A 256 -6.72 -12.13 -8.20
C VAL A 256 -5.56 -11.56 -7.39
N PHE A 257 -4.68 -10.82 -8.05
CA PHE A 257 -3.48 -10.25 -7.43
C PHE A 257 -3.58 -8.72 -7.32
N LEU A 258 -3.38 -8.19 -6.10
CA LEU A 258 -3.39 -6.76 -5.78
C LEU A 258 -2.02 -6.33 -5.25
N HIS A 259 -1.32 -5.46 -6.01
CA HIS A 259 0.04 -5.04 -5.68
C HIS A 259 0.13 -3.92 -4.62
N GLY A 260 1.31 -3.75 -4.04
CA GLY A 260 1.63 -2.64 -3.12
C GLY A 260 2.03 -1.35 -3.82
N VAL A 261 2.31 -0.31 -3.04
CA VAL A 261 2.94 0.92 -3.55
C VAL A 261 4.30 0.58 -4.15
N GLY A 262 4.60 1.09 -5.34
CA GLY A 262 5.88 0.82 -5.98
C GLY A 262 5.95 1.21 -7.44
N ILE A 263 6.89 0.63 -8.18
CA ILE A 263 7.06 0.82 -9.63
C ILE A 263 6.16 -0.13 -10.44
N GLY A 264 4.88 -0.19 -10.08
CA GLY A 264 3.90 -1.09 -10.68
C GLY A 264 4.19 -2.57 -10.41
N LEU A 265 4.01 -3.42 -11.42
CA LEU A 265 4.12 -4.88 -11.29
C LEU A 265 5.56 -5.43 -11.33
N TRP A 266 6.56 -4.59 -11.60
CA TRP A 266 7.96 -5.00 -11.73
C TRP A 266 8.48 -5.88 -10.58
N PRO A 267 8.27 -5.55 -9.28
CA PRO A 267 8.78 -6.36 -8.17
C PRO A 267 8.21 -7.78 -8.12
N TYR A 268 7.06 -8.01 -8.76
CA TYR A 268 6.33 -9.29 -8.70
C TYR A 268 6.58 -10.17 -9.93
N VAL A 269 7.34 -9.70 -10.93
CA VAL A 269 7.70 -10.52 -12.10
C VAL A 269 8.39 -11.83 -11.71
N PRO A 270 9.32 -11.88 -10.73
CA PRO A 270 9.89 -13.15 -10.26
C PRO A 270 8.84 -14.08 -9.64
N PHE A 271 7.89 -13.53 -8.88
CA PHE A 271 6.79 -14.30 -8.29
C PHE A 271 5.87 -14.91 -9.34
N PHE A 272 5.45 -14.13 -10.34
CA PHE A 272 4.65 -14.66 -11.45
C PHE A 272 5.42 -15.72 -12.26
N SER A 273 6.71 -15.51 -12.48
CA SER A 273 7.56 -16.50 -13.16
C SER A 273 7.68 -17.80 -12.37
N ALA A 274 7.89 -17.71 -11.04
CA ALA A 274 8.01 -18.88 -10.18
C ALA A 274 6.68 -19.65 -10.06
N LEU A 275 5.56 -18.93 -9.96
CA LEU A 275 4.22 -19.52 -9.97
C LEU A 275 3.95 -20.24 -11.30
N ALA A 276 4.34 -19.64 -12.43
CA ALA A 276 4.17 -20.24 -13.75
C ALA A 276 5.02 -21.50 -13.95
N LYS A 277 6.27 -21.51 -13.45
CA LYS A 277 7.21 -22.64 -13.59
C LYS A 277 6.92 -23.82 -12.68
N SER A 278 6.20 -23.61 -11.58
CA SER A 278 5.87 -24.66 -10.62
C SER A 278 4.59 -25.43 -10.98
N GLN A 279 4.00 -25.16 -12.15
CA GLN A 279 2.75 -25.75 -12.60
C GLN A 279 2.92 -26.46 -13.95
N PRO A 280 2.30 -27.63 -14.15
CA PRO A 280 2.10 -28.20 -15.48
C PRO A 280 1.36 -27.21 -16.39
N ARG A 281 1.63 -27.25 -17.70
CA ARG A 281 1.00 -26.34 -18.67
C ARG A 281 -0.50 -26.55 -18.82
N ASP A 282 -0.96 -27.79 -18.62
CA ASP A 282 -2.35 -28.23 -18.68
C ASP A 282 -3.12 -27.98 -17.37
N ALA A 283 -2.43 -27.90 -16.24
CA ALA A 283 -3.01 -27.60 -14.91
C ALA A 283 -2.57 -26.22 -14.38
N GLN A 284 -2.75 -25.16 -15.19
CA GLN A 284 -2.32 -23.81 -14.88
C GLN A 284 -3.32 -23.07 -13.98
N ILE A 285 -2.83 -22.48 -12.89
CA ILE A 285 -3.61 -21.52 -12.09
C ILE A 285 -3.63 -20.18 -12.84
N GLY A 286 -4.83 -19.69 -13.18
CA GLY A 286 -4.99 -18.40 -13.84
C GLY A 286 -4.73 -17.25 -12.88
N VAL A 287 -4.32 -16.11 -13.43
CA VAL A 287 -3.99 -14.92 -12.64
C VAL A 287 -4.58 -13.69 -13.30
N ILE A 288 -5.31 -12.88 -12.55
CA ILE A 288 -5.63 -11.49 -12.89
C ILE A 288 -4.82 -10.59 -11.96
N ALA A 289 -3.82 -9.89 -12.49
CA ALA A 289 -3.05 -8.90 -11.75
C ALA A 289 -3.55 -7.49 -12.09
N ILE A 290 -4.23 -6.86 -11.14
CA ILE A 290 -4.86 -5.54 -11.33
C ILE A 290 -3.81 -4.46 -11.19
N GLU A 291 -3.80 -3.49 -12.11
CA GLU A 291 -2.91 -2.34 -12.05
C GLU A 291 -3.55 -1.18 -11.30
N MET A 292 -3.03 -0.88 -10.11
CA MET A 292 -3.39 0.30 -9.32
C MET A 292 -2.42 1.44 -9.65
N LEU A 293 -2.65 2.07 -10.80
CA LEU A 293 -1.78 3.13 -11.33
C LEU A 293 -1.54 4.31 -10.37
N PRO A 294 -2.52 4.78 -9.57
CA PRO A 294 -2.29 5.88 -8.63
C PRO A 294 -1.21 5.60 -7.57
N VAL A 295 -0.93 4.33 -7.27
CA VAL A 295 0.14 3.92 -6.33
C VAL A 295 1.36 3.33 -7.03
N SER A 296 1.49 3.56 -8.34
CA SER A 296 2.54 2.96 -9.19
C SER A 296 3.65 3.95 -9.62
N MET A 297 3.95 4.96 -8.80
CA MET A 297 4.92 6.04 -9.08
C MET A 297 4.59 6.84 -10.34
N ARG A 298 3.31 7.21 -10.49
CA ARG A 298 2.76 7.87 -11.68
C ARG A 298 1.95 9.09 -11.32
N ILE A 299 1.93 10.03 -12.25
CA ILE A 299 0.93 11.10 -12.23
C ILE A 299 -0.30 10.60 -12.97
N THR A 300 -1.41 10.47 -12.25
CA THR A 300 -2.68 9.93 -12.78
C THR A 300 -3.85 10.87 -12.49
N ALA A 301 -5.03 10.55 -13.04
CA ALA A 301 -6.30 10.99 -12.48
C ALA A 301 -6.50 10.46 -11.04
N ASP A 302 -7.56 10.91 -10.39
CA ASP A 302 -7.92 10.49 -9.03
C ASP A 302 -8.15 8.96 -9.01
N PRO A 303 -7.78 8.25 -7.92
CA PRO A 303 -8.06 6.82 -7.78
C PRO A 303 -9.57 6.54 -7.79
N LEU A 304 -9.93 5.31 -8.17
CA LEU A 304 -11.32 4.87 -8.14
C LEU A 304 -11.86 4.86 -6.71
N GLN A 305 -13.08 5.36 -6.53
CA GLN A 305 -13.79 5.21 -5.26
C GLN A 305 -14.22 3.77 -5.05
N LYS A 306 -14.47 3.38 -3.80
CA LYS A 306 -14.82 2.02 -3.38
C LYS A 306 -15.87 1.34 -4.26
N LEU A 307 -17.02 1.98 -4.49
CA LEU A 307 -18.11 1.37 -5.28
C LEU A 307 -17.70 1.14 -6.73
N GLU A 308 -17.06 2.13 -7.34
CA GLU A 308 -16.56 2.04 -8.72
C GLU A 308 -15.45 0.97 -8.84
N TYR A 309 -14.55 0.88 -7.87
CA TYR A 309 -13.54 -0.18 -7.80
C TYR A 309 -14.20 -1.56 -7.79
N LEU A 310 -15.19 -1.80 -6.91
CA LEU A 310 -15.89 -3.08 -6.82
C LEU A 310 -16.66 -3.43 -8.10
N GLN A 311 -17.28 -2.45 -8.75
CA GLN A 311 -17.96 -2.64 -10.04
C GLN A 311 -16.98 -3.07 -11.14
N ASN A 312 -15.84 -2.38 -11.25
CA ASN A 312 -14.80 -2.71 -12.23
C ASN A 312 -14.21 -4.12 -12.00
N VAL A 313 -13.90 -4.47 -10.74
CA VAL A 313 -13.42 -5.83 -10.41
C VAL A 313 -14.48 -6.88 -10.75
N THR A 314 -15.75 -6.62 -10.44
CA THR A 314 -16.86 -7.54 -10.77
C THR A 314 -16.98 -7.75 -12.27
N ALA A 315 -16.94 -6.68 -13.07
CA ALA A 315 -17.01 -6.76 -14.53
C ALA A 315 -15.86 -7.59 -15.13
N ILE A 316 -14.63 -7.40 -14.63
CA ILE A 316 -13.45 -8.17 -15.05
C ILE A 316 -13.63 -9.66 -14.74
N LEU A 317 -14.11 -10.00 -13.53
CA LEU A 317 -14.30 -11.40 -13.12
C LEU A 317 -15.44 -12.07 -13.90
N ASP A 318 -16.55 -11.37 -14.10
CA ASP A 318 -17.72 -11.88 -14.83
C ASP A 318 -17.36 -12.16 -16.30
N ALA A 319 -16.56 -11.29 -16.94
CA ALA A 319 -16.06 -11.49 -18.31
C ALA A 319 -15.12 -12.68 -18.46
N ARG A 320 -14.63 -13.26 -17.37
CA ARG A 320 -13.80 -14.47 -17.34
C ARG A 320 -14.54 -15.69 -16.78
N GLY A 321 -15.80 -15.52 -16.35
CA GLY A 321 -16.57 -16.57 -15.71
C GLY A 321 -15.99 -17.00 -14.35
N TRP A 322 -15.21 -16.14 -13.68
CA TRP A 322 -14.59 -16.45 -12.39
C TRP A 322 -15.57 -16.18 -11.24
N SER A 323 -16.33 -17.20 -10.88
CA SER A 323 -17.28 -17.16 -9.74
C SER A 323 -16.61 -17.34 -8.38
N ARG A 324 -15.41 -17.93 -8.36
CA ARG A 324 -14.60 -18.21 -7.16
C ARG A 324 -13.15 -17.84 -7.45
N PHE A 325 -12.43 -17.27 -6.47
CA PHE A 325 -11.01 -16.93 -6.61
C PHE A 325 -10.28 -16.89 -5.26
N THR A 326 -8.96 -17.01 -5.32
CA THR A 326 -8.03 -16.68 -4.22
C THR A 326 -7.52 -15.26 -4.38
N LEU A 327 -7.61 -14.44 -3.33
CA LEU A 327 -7.10 -13.08 -3.33
C LEU A 327 -5.68 -13.04 -2.77
N VAL A 328 -4.70 -12.73 -3.60
CA VAL A 328 -3.30 -12.53 -3.17
C VAL A 328 -3.00 -11.04 -3.15
N THR A 329 -2.56 -10.52 -2.01
CA THR A 329 -2.30 -9.09 -1.85
C THR A 329 -0.91 -8.83 -1.31
N HIS A 330 -0.35 -7.68 -1.62
CA HIS A 330 0.88 -7.19 -0.99
C HIS A 330 0.71 -5.74 -0.51
N SER A 331 1.16 -5.44 0.71
CA SER A 331 1.26 -4.07 1.22
C SER A 331 -0.05 -3.30 1.01
N TYR A 332 -0.04 -2.14 0.34
CA TYR A 332 -1.25 -1.36 0.02
C TYR A 332 -2.39 -2.15 -0.66
N GLY A 333 -2.07 -3.20 -1.43
CA GLY A 333 -3.08 -4.09 -2.00
C GLY A 333 -4.00 -4.72 -0.94
N SER A 334 -3.51 -4.90 0.28
CA SER A 334 -4.31 -5.39 1.42
C SER A 334 -5.37 -4.38 1.91
N ALA A 335 -5.17 -3.09 1.65
CA ALA A 335 -6.12 -2.04 2.03
C ALA A 335 -7.30 -1.95 1.07
N VAL A 336 -7.08 -2.15 -0.23
CA VAL A 336 -8.19 -2.23 -1.21
C VAL A 336 -8.88 -3.60 -1.18
N ALA A 337 -8.20 -4.64 -0.69
CA ALA A 337 -8.78 -5.96 -0.47
C ALA A 337 -9.93 -5.92 0.55
N THR A 338 -9.90 -5.02 1.53
CA THR A 338 -10.98 -4.90 2.52
C THR A 338 -12.31 -4.56 1.87
N HIS A 339 -12.30 -3.81 0.77
CA HIS A 339 -13.51 -3.52 0.00
C HIS A 339 -14.10 -4.79 -0.60
N ILE A 340 -13.24 -5.73 -1.06
CA ILE A 340 -13.66 -7.03 -1.59
C ILE A 340 -14.24 -7.88 -0.47
N PHE A 341 -13.54 -8.00 0.67
CA PHE A 341 -14.00 -8.81 1.80
C PHE A 341 -15.37 -8.37 2.33
N LYS A 342 -15.57 -7.05 2.44
CA LYS A 342 -16.80 -6.43 2.95
C LYS A 342 -17.90 -6.29 1.89
N SER A 343 -17.62 -6.66 0.63
CA SER A 343 -18.61 -6.59 -0.44
C SER A 343 -19.59 -7.76 -0.36
N PRO A 344 -20.91 -7.53 -0.39
CA PRO A 344 -21.89 -8.61 -0.42
C PRO A 344 -21.85 -9.42 -1.71
N THR A 345 -21.27 -8.89 -2.80
CA THR A 345 -21.23 -9.56 -4.11
C THR A 345 -19.89 -10.24 -4.39
N LEU A 346 -18.78 -9.65 -3.94
CA LEU A 346 -17.42 -10.19 -4.18
C LEU A 346 -16.86 -10.94 -2.97
N GLY A 347 -17.26 -10.59 -1.74
CA GLY A 347 -16.85 -11.29 -0.52
C GLY A 347 -17.15 -12.78 -0.56
N PRO A 348 -18.35 -13.21 -1.02
CA PRO A 348 -18.70 -14.62 -1.24
C PRO A 348 -17.88 -15.35 -2.30
N ARG A 349 -17.31 -14.62 -3.27
CA ARG A 349 -16.48 -15.20 -4.35
C ARG A 349 -15.02 -15.39 -3.91
N CYS A 350 -14.60 -14.72 -2.84
CA CYS A 350 -13.25 -14.79 -2.30
C CYS A 350 -13.11 -15.98 -1.33
N GLU A 351 -12.62 -17.09 -1.86
CA GLU A 351 -12.50 -18.40 -1.19
C GLU A 351 -11.37 -18.47 -0.17
N ALA A 352 -10.27 -17.81 -0.51
CA ALA A 352 -9.06 -17.77 0.27
C ALA A 352 -8.36 -16.44 0.05
N THR A 353 -7.53 -16.03 1.00
CA THR A 353 -6.64 -14.89 0.82
C THR A 353 -5.23 -15.18 1.35
N VAL A 354 -4.23 -14.73 0.61
CA VAL A 354 -2.83 -14.70 1.05
C VAL A 354 -2.40 -13.23 1.06
N MET A 355 -2.17 -12.70 2.25
CA MET A 355 -1.83 -11.29 2.46
C MET A 355 -0.35 -11.18 2.81
N ILE A 356 0.41 -10.51 1.97
CA ILE A 356 1.87 -10.41 2.10
C ILE A 356 2.22 -9.02 2.62
N ASP A 357 2.87 -8.96 3.78
CA ASP A 357 3.19 -7.73 4.51
C ASP A 357 1.99 -6.74 4.53
N PRO A 358 0.80 -7.17 5.01
CA PRO A 358 -0.40 -6.34 4.92
C PRO A 358 -0.32 -5.12 5.82
N VAL A 359 -0.72 -3.98 5.27
CA VAL A 359 -0.85 -2.71 6.02
C VAL A 359 -2.26 -2.52 6.58
N SER A 360 -3.25 -3.31 6.13
CA SER A 360 -4.65 -3.15 6.53
C SER A 360 -5.00 -3.75 7.88
N ILE A 361 -4.20 -4.68 8.41
CA ILE A 361 -4.43 -5.31 9.71
C ILE A 361 -3.87 -4.40 10.80
N MET A 362 -4.66 -4.12 11.84
CA MET A 362 -4.29 -3.19 12.91
C MET A 362 -3.94 -1.77 12.40
N LEU A 363 -4.54 -1.35 11.28
CA LEU A 363 -4.27 -0.06 10.62
C LEU A 363 -4.55 1.18 11.50
N HIS A 364 -5.31 1.02 12.59
CA HIS A 364 -5.55 2.09 13.57
C HIS A 364 -4.33 2.39 14.44
N LEU A 365 -3.32 1.52 14.46
CA LEU A 365 -2.03 1.78 15.09
C LEU A 365 -1.28 2.86 14.31
N PRO A 366 -0.51 3.71 14.99
CA PRO A 366 0.13 4.86 14.36
C PRO A 366 1.26 4.48 13.40
N ASP A 367 1.85 3.29 13.54
CA ASP A 367 3.07 2.87 12.83
C ASP A 367 2.99 3.04 11.33
N VAL A 368 1.97 2.47 10.68
CA VAL A 368 1.81 2.55 9.23
C VAL A 368 1.72 4.01 8.77
N ALA A 369 0.85 4.79 9.43
CA ALA A 369 0.63 6.18 9.09
C ALA A 369 1.90 7.03 9.31
N TYR A 370 2.50 6.94 10.49
CA TYR A 370 3.68 7.71 10.86
C TYR A 370 4.92 7.31 10.06
N ASN A 371 5.25 6.01 10.01
CA ASN A 371 6.46 5.49 9.36
C ASN A 371 6.45 5.75 7.85
N PHE A 372 5.27 5.74 7.23
CA PHE A 372 5.14 5.99 5.80
C PHE A 372 5.04 7.49 5.47
N THR A 373 4.38 8.31 6.29
CA THR A 373 4.03 9.70 5.89
C THR A 373 4.76 10.82 6.64
N ARG A 374 5.39 10.53 7.80
CA ARG A 374 5.99 11.57 8.66
C ARG A 374 7.41 11.28 9.13
N ARG A 375 7.79 10.00 9.25
CA ARG A 375 9.12 9.63 9.73
C ARG A 375 10.21 10.26 8.87
N GLN A 376 11.11 10.98 9.52
CA GLN A 376 12.30 11.54 8.87
C GLN A 376 13.32 10.41 8.62
N PRO A 377 13.74 10.20 7.36
CA PRO A 377 14.61 9.09 7.02
C PRO A 377 16.04 9.29 7.56
N LYS A 378 16.58 8.26 8.20
CA LYS A 378 17.96 8.21 8.72
C LYS A 378 18.77 7.10 8.05
N ARG A 379 18.19 5.91 7.91
CA ARG A 379 18.82 4.72 7.32
C ARG A 379 18.62 4.66 5.80
N ALA A 380 19.42 3.84 5.12
CA ALA A 380 19.37 3.75 3.66
C ALA A 380 17.99 3.26 3.15
N ASN A 381 17.47 2.16 3.68
CA ASN A 381 16.11 1.68 3.42
C ASN A 381 15.02 2.73 3.68
N GLU A 382 15.15 3.54 4.74
CA GLU A 382 14.22 4.64 5.04
C GLU A 382 14.28 5.75 3.98
N TRP A 383 15.48 6.13 3.52
CA TRP A 383 15.63 7.09 2.41
C TRP A 383 15.04 6.56 1.11
N MET A 384 15.19 5.26 0.85
CA MET A 384 14.60 4.60 -0.31
C MET A 384 13.07 4.64 -0.25
N LEU A 385 12.46 4.25 0.88
CA LEU A 385 11.01 4.34 1.09
C LEU A 385 10.52 5.78 0.97
N TRP A 386 11.17 6.71 1.67
CA TRP A 386 10.79 8.11 1.71
C TRP A 386 10.76 8.74 0.31
N TYR A 387 11.84 8.59 -0.48
CA TYR A 387 11.89 9.20 -1.80
C TYR A 387 11.08 8.43 -2.84
N PHE A 388 11.21 7.11 -2.94
CA PHE A 388 10.60 6.38 -4.05
C PHE A 388 9.12 6.05 -3.83
N ALA A 389 8.68 5.90 -2.59
CA ALA A 389 7.27 5.60 -2.28
C ALA A 389 6.55 6.81 -1.66
N SER A 390 6.94 7.23 -0.45
CA SER A 390 6.16 8.19 0.34
C SER A 390 6.00 9.56 -0.31
N MET A 391 7.09 10.09 -0.87
CA MET A 391 7.13 11.43 -1.46
C MET A 391 6.74 11.46 -2.95
N ASP A 392 6.32 10.33 -3.52
CA ASP A 392 5.81 10.29 -4.89
C ASP A 392 4.46 11.03 -4.95
N PRO A 393 4.22 11.92 -5.93
CA PRO A 393 2.99 12.70 -5.97
C PRO A 393 1.72 11.88 -6.11
N GLY A 394 1.76 10.81 -6.91
CA GLY A 394 0.62 9.93 -7.12
C GLY A 394 0.24 9.22 -5.84
N VAL A 395 1.24 8.59 -5.22
CA VAL A 395 1.09 7.89 -3.94
C VAL A 395 0.61 8.86 -2.85
N ALA A 396 1.29 10.00 -2.69
CA ALA A 396 0.94 10.98 -1.67
C ALA A 396 -0.46 11.57 -1.91
N HIS A 397 -0.88 11.79 -3.16
CA HIS A 397 -2.26 12.19 -3.47
C HIS A 397 -3.26 11.12 -3.05
N CYS A 398 -3.00 9.86 -3.44
CA CYS A 398 -3.87 8.73 -3.12
C CYS A 398 -4.04 8.59 -1.60
N LEU A 399 -2.94 8.56 -0.85
CA LEU A 399 -2.95 8.39 0.59
C LEU A 399 -3.47 9.62 1.33
N GLY A 400 -3.10 10.81 0.86
CA GLY A 400 -3.46 12.06 1.51
C GLY A 400 -4.89 12.52 1.22
N ARG A 401 -5.58 12.04 0.17
CA ARG A 401 -6.91 12.56 -0.20
C ARG A 401 -7.98 11.52 -0.50
N HIS A 402 -7.58 10.26 -0.67
CA HIS A 402 -8.49 9.19 -1.09
C HIS A 402 -8.38 7.91 -0.24
N PHE A 403 -7.48 7.87 0.74
CA PHE A 403 -7.31 6.73 1.63
C PHE A 403 -8.06 6.97 2.94
N HIS A 404 -9.19 6.29 3.09
CA HIS A 404 -10.02 6.37 4.28
C HIS A 404 -9.78 5.15 5.16
N TRP A 405 -8.98 5.33 6.21
CA TRP A 405 -8.51 4.22 7.05
C TRP A 405 -9.64 3.33 7.59
N LYS A 406 -10.81 3.93 7.91
CA LYS A 406 -12.00 3.21 8.40
C LYS A 406 -12.55 2.20 7.40
N GLU A 407 -12.44 2.49 6.11
CA GLU A 407 -12.82 1.55 5.04
C GLU A 407 -11.71 0.55 4.72
N SER A 408 -10.45 0.95 4.96
CA SER A 408 -9.24 0.19 4.62
C SER A 408 -8.69 -0.71 5.74
N ILE A 409 -9.21 -0.61 6.97
CA ILE A 409 -8.84 -1.51 8.07
C ILE A 409 -9.56 -2.86 7.92
N ALA A 410 -8.80 -3.93 8.13
CA ALA A 410 -9.30 -5.30 8.21
C ALA A 410 -9.19 -5.82 9.64
N TRP A 411 -10.32 -6.27 10.18
CA TRP A 411 -10.35 -7.03 11.42
C TRP A 411 -10.37 -8.54 11.15
N THR A 412 -10.16 -9.34 12.20
CA THR A 412 -10.04 -10.80 12.09
C THR A 412 -11.32 -11.41 11.54
N GLU A 413 -12.46 -10.89 11.97
CA GLU A 413 -13.77 -11.29 11.44
C GLU A 413 -13.96 -10.87 9.97
N ASP A 414 -13.41 -9.73 9.52
CA ASP A 414 -13.52 -9.33 8.11
C ASP A 414 -12.76 -10.32 7.20
N LEU A 415 -11.62 -10.82 7.68
CA LEU A 415 -10.78 -11.77 6.95
C LEU A 415 -11.42 -13.16 6.87
N LEU A 416 -11.96 -13.66 7.99
CA LEU A 416 -12.52 -15.01 8.10
C LEU A 416 -13.95 -15.11 7.59
N SER A 417 -14.77 -14.09 7.81
CA SER A 417 -16.19 -14.15 7.48
C SER A 417 -16.41 -14.10 5.97
N ILE A 418 -17.31 -14.97 5.52
CA ILE A 418 -17.91 -14.87 4.21
C ILE A 418 -19.32 -14.30 4.43
N PRO A 419 -19.64 -13.12 3.86
CA PRO A 419 -20.99 -12.55 3.99
C PRO A 419 -22.02 -13.47 3.32
N SER A 420 -22.73 -14.30 4.10
CA SER A 420 -23.77 -15.20 3.59
C SER A 420 -25.15 -14.66 3.96
N GLY A 421 -26.04 -14.53 2.97
CA GLY A 421 -27.42 -14.01 3.17
C GLY A 421 -28.39 -14.96 3.87
N SER A 422 -27.96 -16.15 4.29
CA SER A 422 -28.81 -17.14 4.99
C SER A 422 -27.97 -17.93 5.99
N GLY A 423 -28.49 -18.08 7.21
CA GLY A 423 -27.75 -18.50 8.38
C GLY A 423 -27.39 -19.99 8.48
N THR A 424 -26.72 -20.26 9.61
CA THR A 424 -26.46 -21.52 10.31
C THR A 424 -25.22 -22.35 9.98
N ASP A 425 -24.52 -22.13 8.87
CA ASP A 425 -23.12 -22.59 8.70
C ASP A 425 -22.34 -21.64 7.77
N ALA A 426 -21.90 -20.52 8.32
CA ALA A 426 -21.11 -19.55 7.55
C ALA A 426 -19.73 -20.14 7.26
N ARG A 427 -19.54 -20.61 6.03
CA ARG A 427 -18.24 -21.03 5.50
C ARG A 427 -17.18 -19.97 5.82
N LYS A 428 -16.04 -20.39 6.36
CA LYS A 428 -14.91 -19.49 6.63
C LYS A 428 -14.00 -19.39 5.42
N ARG A 429 -13.51 -18.18 5.16
CA ARG A 429 -12.43 -17.95 4.19
C ARG A 429 -11.13 -18.51 4.76
N ARG A 430 -10.34 -19.19 3.93
CA ARG A 430 -8.98 -19.58 4.31
C ARG A 430 -8.06 -18.38 4.26
N VAL A 431 -7.29 -18.12 5.30
CA VAL A 431 -6.49 -16.91 5.41
C VAL A 431 -5.05 -17.29 5.74
N ALA A 432 -4.11 -16.77 4.95
CA ALA A 432 -2.70 -16.74 5.29
C ALA A 432 -2.16 -15.31 5.29
N VAL A 433 -1.35 -14.97 6.28
CA VAL A 433 -0.71 -13.68 6.44
C VAL A 433 0.80 -13.87 6.53
N CYS A 434 1.54 -13.29 5.60
CA CYS A 434 3.01 -13.28 5.61
C CYS A 434 3.51 -11.98 6.26
N LEU A 435 4.44 -12.09 7.20
CA LEU A 435 5.00 -10.95 7.94
C LEU A 435 6.52 -10.96 7.88
N ALA A 436 7.10 -9.88 7.36
CA ALA A 436 8.52 -9.59 7.47
C ALA A 436 8.90 -9.13 8.89
N GLU A 437 9.89 -9.78 9.53
CA GLU A 437 10.26 -9.51 10.93
C GLU A 437 10.64 -8.04 11.17
N LYS A 438 11.39 -7.45 10.25
CA LYS A 438 12.02 -6.13 10.38
C LYS A 438 11.33 -5.08 9.50
N ASP A 439 10.06 -5.29 9.20
CA ASP A 439 9.22 -4.39 8.43
C ASP A 439 9.34 -2.95 8.96
N LEU A 440 9.85 -2.03 8.12
CA LEU A 440 10.04 -0.65 8.51
C LEU A 440 8.74 0.17 8.55
N ILE A 441 7.61 -0.38 8.11
CA ILE A 441 6.30 0.30 8.00
C ILE A 441 5.35 -0.21 9.07
N VAL A 442 5.19 -1.53 9.18
CA VAL A 442 4.19 -2.20 10.02
C VAL A 442 4.83 -2.72 11.31
N ASP A 443 4.18 -2.54 12.45
CA ASP A 443 4.52 -3.31 13.66
C ASP A 443 4.02 -4.75 13.50
N THR A 444 4.85 -5.59 12.87
CA THR A 444 4.51 -6.99 12.59
C THR A 444 4.38 -7.83 13.85
N LEU A 445 4.98 -7.41 14.96
CA LEU A 445 4.81 -8.08 16.24
C LEU A 445 3.42 -7.83 16.83
N ALA A 446 2.95 -6.58 16.79
CA ALA A 446 1.59 -6.24 17.19
C ALA A 446 0.55 -6.95 16.31
N VAL A 447 0.76 -6.98 14.99
CA VAL A 447 -0.10 -7.71 14.05
C VAL A 447 -0.10 -9.22 14.34
N ALA A 448 1.07 -9.84 14.51
CA ALA A 448 1.15 -11.27 14.82
C ALA A 448 0.47 -11.60 16.15
N ARG A 449 0.63 -10.77 17.19
CA ARG A 449 -0.08 -10.92 18.47
C ARG A 449 -1.58 -10.83 18.27
N TYR A 450 -2.07 -9.83 17.56
CA TYR A 450 -3.49 -9.63 17.30
C TYR A 450 -4.10 -10.84 16.55
N LEU A 451 -3.41 -11.37 15.55
CA LEU A 451 -3.89 -12.53 14.79
C LEU A 451 -3.83 -13.85 15.57
N MET A 452 -2.96 -13.96 16.57
CA MET A 452 -2.70 -15.19 17.32
C MET A 452 -3.23 -15.17 18.77
N ALA A 453 -3.90 -14.10 19.21
CA ALA A 453 -4.37 -13.95 20.58
C ALA A 453 -5.73 -14.61 20.83
N ASP A 454 -5.84 -15.27 22.00
CA ASP A 454 -7.08 -15.39 22.77
C ASP A 454 -6.76 -14.94 24.22
N ASP A 455 -7.39 -13.87 24.71
CA ASP A 455 -7.55 -13.33 26.08
C ASP A 455 -6.41 -13.38 27.13
N LYS A 456 -5.22 -13.87 26.79
CA LYS A 456 -4.06 -13.84 27.69
C LYS A 456 -2.85 -13.41 26.90
N TRP A 457 -2.23 -12.35 27.40
CA TRP A 457 -0.95 -11.79 27.01
C TRP A 457 0.00 -12.90 26.55
N TRP A 458 0.06 -13.11 25.23
CA TRP A 458 0.95 -14.07 24.60
C TRP A 458 2.32 -13.40 24.50
N PRO A 459 3.36 -13.88 25.20
CA PRO A 459 4.70 -13.43 24.91
C PRO A 459 5.10 -14.08 23.58
N PRO A 460 5.34 -13.29 22.52
CA PRO A 460 5.83 -13.81 21.25
C PRO A 460 7.14 -14.56 21.46
N SER A 461 7.93 -14.19 22.47
CA SER A 461 9.27 -14.72 22.66
C SER A 461 9.32 -16.23 22.85
N ALA A 462 8.42 -16.92 23.54
CA ALA A 462 8.63 -18.36 23.76
C ALA A 462 8.46 -19.18 22.46
N THR A 463 7.40 -18.92 21.70
CA THR A 463 7.10 -19.68 20.47
C THR A 463 7.75 -19.04 19.24
N LEU A 464 7.76 -17.70 19.10
CA LEU A 464 8.54 -17.02 18.04
C LEU A 464 10.06 -17.07 18.30
N MET A 465 10.59 -17.19 19.54
CA MET A 465 12.02 -17.54 19.73
C MET A 465 12.29 -19.05 19.67
N ALA A 466 11.33 -19.94 19.94
CA ALA A 466 11.52 -21.36 19.60
C ALA A 466 11.60 -21.57 18.07
N VAL A 467 10.78 -20.82 17.33
CA VAL A 467 10.79 -20.64 15.87
C VAL A 467 12.11 -19.98 15.41
N ALA A 468 12.46 -18.80 15.93
CA ALA A 468 13.67 -18.06 15.57
C ALA A 468 14.99 -18.70 16.08
N GLY A 469 14.93 -19.59 17.06
CA GLY A 469 16.06 -20.38 17.57
C GLY A 469 16.30 -21.67 16.78
N SER A 470 15.39 -22.06 15.89
CA SER A 470 15.61 -23.19 15.00
C SER A 470 16.39 -22.73 13.76
N GLN A 471 17.55 -23.32 13.51
CA GLN A 471 18.29 -23.13 12.25
C GLN A 471 17.55 -23.80 11.08
N ARG A 472 16.36 -23.33 10.70
CA ARG A 472 15.60 -23.88 9.56
C ARG A 472 15.42 -22.83 8.46
N LYS A 473 15.52 -23.31 7.22
CA LYS A 473 15.54 -22.51 5.98
C LYS A 473 14.13 -22.16 5.45
N GLU A 474 13.05 -22.41 6.20
CA GLU A 474 11.66 -22.21 5.77
C GLU A 474 10.93 -21.20 6.66
N ALA A 475 10.00 -20.43 6.08
CA ALA A 475 9.10 -19.58 6.85
C ALA A 475 8.23 -20.44 7.78
N ASP A 476 8.28 -20.17 9.07
CA ASP A 476 7.50 -20.91 10.06
C ASP A 476 6.03 -20.51 9.93
N LEU A 477 5.19 -21.52 9.69
CA LEU A 477 3.73 -21.39 9.58
C LEU A 477 3.09 -21.73 10.93
N VAL A 478 2.37 -20.78 11.50
CA VAL A 478 1.57 -20.98 12.71
C VAL A 478 0.11 -20.78 12.35
N SER A 479 -0.73 -21.80 12.57
CA SER A 479 -2.18 -21.70 12.33
C SER A 479 -2.91 -21.52 13.66
N ARG A 480 -3.78 -20.50 13.74
CA ARG A 480 -4.67 -20.30 14.90
C ARG A 480 -5.93 -19.56 14.49
N GLY A 481 -7.08 -19.98 15.04
CA GLY A 481 -8.36 -19.32 14.77
C GLY A 481 -8.82 -19.36 13.30
N GLY A 482 -8.25 -20.25 12.47
CA GLY A 482 -8.49 -20.29 11.02
C GLY A 482 -7.60 -19.35 10.20
N ILE A 483 -6.60 -18.70 10.82
CA ILE A 483 -5.60 -17.86 10.17
C ILE A 483 -4.23 -18.50 10.30
N GLU A 484 -3.54 -18.65 9.18
CA GLU A 484 -2.14 -19.04 9.12
C GLU A 484 -1.24 -17.80 9.08
N VAL A 485 -0.21 -17.74 9.92
CA VAL A 485 0.81 -16.70 9.88
C VAL A 485 2.14 -17.31 9.45
N ALA A 486 2.71 -16.79 8.37
CA ALA A 486 4.04 -17.12 7.88
C ALA A 486 5.02 -16.01 8.28
N TRP A 487 5.97 -16.32 9.17
CA TRP A 487 6.97 -15.36 9.63
C TRP A 487 8.25 -15.44 8.80
N PHE A 488 8.77 -14.30 8.35
CA PHE A 488 9.99 -14.21 7.55
C PHE A 488 11.11 -13.49 8.32
N PRO A 489 12.03 -14.23 8.96
CA PRO A 489 13.09 -13.66 9.78
C PRO A 489 14.06 -12.78 9.01
N GLY A 490 14.48 -11.68 9.62
CA GLY A 490 15.49 -10.76 9.11
C GLY A 490 15.09 -9.94 7.89
N LEU A 491 13.93 -10.19 7.29
CA LEU A 491 13.43 -9.46 6.14
C LEU A 491 12.73 -8.17 6.57
N ASP A 492 12.90 -7.16 5.74
CA ASP A 492 12.16 -5.90 5.76
C ASP A 492 10.98 -5.97 4.77
N HIS A 493 10.09 -4.97 4.80
CA HIS A 493 8.86 -4.91 4.00
C HIS A 493 9.10 -5.24 2.52
N ALA A 494 8.29 -6.11 1.92
CA ALA A 494 8.40 -6.55 0.53
C ALA A 494 9.68 -7.33 0.17
N GLN A 495 10.66 -7.50 1.06
CA GLN A 495 11.91 -8.23 0.74
C GLN A 495 11.68 -9.72 0.49
N VAL A 496 10.50 -10.25 0.84
CA VAL A 496 10.08 -11.61 0.45
C VAL A 496 10.12 -11.82 -1.07
N PHE A 497 10.06 -10.75 -1.89
CA PHE A 497 10.17 -10.83 -3.35
C PHE A 497 11.61 -10.73 -3.89
N ASP A 498 12.61 -10.41 -3.05
CA ASP A 498 13.98 -10.15 -3.49
C ASP A 498 14.78 -11.44 -3.77
N SER A 499 14.43 -12.55 -3.12
CA SER A 499 15.18 -13.82 -3.23
C SER A 499 14.35 -14.96 -3.83
N ALA A 500 15.00 -15.81 -4.62
CA ALA A 500 14.32 -16.96 -5.23
C ALA A 500 13.75 -17.93 -4.18
N SER A 501 14.42 -18.11 -3.04
CA SER A 501 13.97 -19.00 -1.96
C SER A 501 12.71 -18.49 -1.28
N THR A 502 12.63 -17.20 -0.94
CA THR A 502 11.45 -16.61 -0.30
C THR A 502 10.28 -16.54 -1.28
N VAL A 503 10.54 -16.20 -2.54
CA VAL A 503 9.53 -16.25 -3.61
C VAL A 503 8.94 -17.66 -3.75
N GLN A 504 9.77 -18.71 -3.73
CA GLN A 504 9.28 -20.09 -3.79
C GLN A 504 8.41 -20.46 -2.58
N GLN A 505 8.75 -19.99 -1.38
CA GLN A 505 7.93 -20.20 -0.19
C GLN A 505 6.54 -19.55 -0.34
N ILE A 506 6.49 -18.29 -0.80
CA ILE A 506 5.23 -17.60 -1.09
C ILE A 506 4.44 -18.34 -2.18
N CYS A 507 5.08 -18.79 -3.27
CA CYS A 507 4.40 -19.56 -4.31
C CYS A 507 3.74 -20.84 -3.77
N ARG A 508 4.46 -21.61 -2.93
CA ARG A 508 3.91 -22.83 -2.30
C ARG A 508 2.71 -22.51 -1.41
N LEU A 509 2.81 -21.45 -0.61
CA LEU A 509 1.71 -21.00 0.25
C LEU A 509 0.47 -20.59 -0.57
N VAL A 510 0.67 -19.81 -1.64
CA VAL A 510 -0.40 -19.41 -2.55
C VAL A 510 -1.04 -20.62 -3.23
N GLN A 511 -0.25 -21.54 -3.76
CA GLN A 511 -0.76 -22.76 -4.41
C GLN A 511 -1.60 -23.61 -3.48
N ARG A 512 -1.20 -23.76 -2.20
CA ARG A 512 -2.00 -24.45 -1.18
C ARG A 512 -3.37 -23.79 -0.99
N HIS A 513 -3.40 -22.46 -0.95
CA HIS A 513 -4.62 -21.68 -0.79
C HIS A 513 -5.48 -21.60 -2.05
N CYS A 514 -4.96 -22.02 -3.21
CA CYS A 514 -5.75 -22.13 -4.43
C CYS A 514 -6.47 -23.47 -4.56
N SER A 515 -6.23 -24.48 -3.72
CA SER A 515 -6.93 -25.78 -3.83
C SER A 515 -8.44 -25.62 -3.73
N ALA A 516 -9.19 -26.15 -4.70
CA ALA A 516 -10.65 -26.05 -4.77
C ALA A 516 -11.34 -26.95 -3.74
N ASP A 517 -10.67 -28.06 -3.41
CA ASP A 517 -11.06 -29.06 -2.42
C ASP A 517 -10.04 -29.09 -1.29
N VAL A 518 -10.54 -28.95 -0.07
CA VAL A 518 -9.89 -29.50 1.13
C VAL A 518 -11.04 -30.21 1.83
N GLU A 519 -10.98 -31.54 1.83
CA GLU A 519 -11.71 -32.37 2.79
C GLU A 519 -11.50 -31.76 4.17
N GLU A 520 -12.55 -31.77 4.99
CA GLU A 520 -12.40 -31.60 6.43
C GLU A 520 -11.45 -32.71 6.92
N ASP A 521 -10.14 -32.46 6.87
CA ASP A 521 -9.18 -33.29 7.56
C ASP A 521 -9.50 -33.13 9.05
N GLU A 522 -10.13 -34.19 9.54
CA GLU A 522 -10.77 -34.37 10.83
C GLU A 522 -9.85 -34.12 12.03
N ALA A 523 -10.53 -33.76 13.14
CA ALA A 523 -10.20 -33.98 14.56
C ALA A 523 -9.25 -33.01 15.28
#